data_AF-A0A2I0PNN3-F1
#
_entry.id   AF-A0A2I0PNN3-F1
#
_cell.length_a   1.000
_cell.length_b   1.000
_cell.length_c   1.000
_cell.angle_alpha   90.00
_cell.angle_beta   90.00
_cell.angle_gamma   90.00
#
_symmetry.space_group_name_H-M   'P 1'
#
loop_
_entity.id
_entity.type
_entity.pdbx_description
1 polymer ?
#
loop_
_entity_poly.entity_id
_entity_poly.type
_entity_poly.pdbx_seq_one_letter_code
_entity_poly.pdbx_strand_id
1 'polypeptide(L)'
;MRFMKDPEKDQLKRLVKACMLEISKLKMDLKKCSETNQECKKVTQLQHEIEKKEERIKELENFLKEKDKTINNLKNDLSDKNDYIKDLKEIKVYFEALTAKPKRDLTSFQSQVYLLLPSEKSNTHKMHAFIKKVGFSELSYDNMFHILRNLERKGYFKSYQINEETIWEKIQK
;
A
#
# COMPACT_ATOMS: atom_id res chain seq x y z
N MET A 1 12.95 -39.12 101.07
CA MET A 1 11.68 -39.66 100.54
C MET A 1 11.83 -39.90 99.04
N ARG A 2 11.64 -41.13 98.57
CA ARG A 2 11.57 -41.42 97.12
C ARG A 2 10.27 -40.84 96.59
N PHE A 3 10.34 -39.82 95.73
CA PHE A 3 9.22 -39.43 94.89
C PHE A 3 8.89 -40.61 93.98
N MET A 4 7.80 -41.34 94.25
CA MET A 4 7.27 -42.28 93.27
C MET A 4 6.81 -41.46 92.07
N LYS A 5 7.46 -41.65 90.92
CA LYS A 5 7.00 -41.09 89.65
C LYS A 5 5.61 -41.65 89.40
N ASP A 6 4.63 -40.77 89.32
CA ASP A 6 3.28 -41.09 88.89
C ASP A 6 3.31 -41.33 87.37
N PRO A 7 3.19 -42.60 86.91
CA PRO A 7 3.33 -42.95 85.51
C PRO A 7 2.17 -42.41 84.67
N GLU A 8 0.97 -42.27 85.25
CA GLU A 8 -0.20 -41.71 84.56
C GLU A 8 -0.01 -40.22 84.31
N LYS A 9 0.53 -39.50 85.29
CA LYS A 9 0.86 -38.07 85.14
C LYS A 9 1.92 -37.83 84.07
N ASP A 10 2.92 -38.70 83.95
CA ASP A 10 3.95 -38.60 82.91
C ASP A 10 3.42 -39.02 81.53
N GLN A 11 2.52 -40.00 81.45
CA GLN A 11 1.79 -40.33 80.21
C GLN A 11 0.90 -39.17 79.75
N LEU A 12 0.16 -38.55 80.67
CA LEU A 12 -0.69 -37.39 80.39
C LEU A 12 0.13 -36.21 79.86
N LYS A 13 1.28 -35.91 80.48
CA LYS A 13 2.21 -34.87 79.96
C LYS A 13 2.72 -35.17 78.55
N ARG A 14 3.03 -36.44 78.24
CA ARG A 14 3.46 -36.85 76.89
C ARG A 14 2.34 -36.67 75.88
N LEU A 15 1.11 -37.07 76.23
CA LEU A 15 -0.06 -36.91 75.38
C LEU A 15 -0.36 -35.43 75.12
N VAL A 16 -0.39 -34.61 76.17
CA VAL A 16 -0.59 -33.16 76.07
C VAL A 16 0.47 -32.50 75.20
N LYS A 17 1.75 -32.92 75.31
CA LYS A 17 2.83 -32.43 74.45
C LYS A 17 2.63 -32.86 72.99
N ALA A 18 2.22 -34.10 72.74
CA ALA A 18 1.91 -34.59 71.40
C ALA A 18 0.74 -33.80 70.77
N CYS A 19 -0.35 -33.61 71.51
CA CYS A 19 -1.49 -32.81 71.07
C CYS A 19 -1.11 -31.35 70.78
N MET A 20 -0.28 -30.72 71.62
CA MET A 20 0.20 -29.35 71.36
C MET A 20 1.03 -29.24 70.08
N LEU A 21 1.90 -30.22 69.80
CA LEU A 21 2.67 -30.26 68.57
C LEU A 21 1.77 -30.47 67.34
N GLU A 22 0.78 -31.34 67.46
CA GLU A 22 -0.19 -31.61 66.39
C GLU A 22 -1.05 -30.38 66.07
N ILE A 23 -1.57 -29.69 67.09
CA ILE A 23 -2.29 -28.42 66.93
C ILE A 23 -1.40 -27.38 66.25
N SER A 24 -0.13 -27.28 66.64
CA SER A 24 0.82 -26.33 66.04
C SER A 24 1.07 -26.63 64.57
N LYS A 25 1.22 -27.91 64.21
CA LYS A 25 1.36 -28.36 62.83
C LYS A 25 0.11 -28.06 62.01
N LEU A 26 -1.08 -28.41 62.51
CA LEU A 26 -2.36 -28.14 61.85
C LEU A 26 -2.57 -26.64 61.60
N LYS A 27 -2.19 -25.78 62.56
CA LYS A 27 -2.27 -24.33 62.41
C LYS A 27 -1.35 -23.81 61.30
N MET A 28 -0.15 -24.36 61.17
CA MET A 28 0.77 -24.01 60.08
C MET A 28 0.24 -24.46 58.73
N ASP A 29 -0.29 -25.69 58.64
CA ASP A 29 -0.85 -26.24 57.40
C ASP A 29 -2.09 -25.45 56.95
N LEU A 30 -2.94 -25.04 57.89
CA LEU A 30 -4.11 -24.21 57.61
C LEU A 30 -3.71 -22.81 57.11
N LYS A 31 -2.67 -22.20 57.68
CA LYS A 31 -2.12 -20.93 57.19
C LYS A 31 -1.62 -21.05 55.75
N LYS A 32 -0.81 -22.07 55.46
CA LYS A 32 -0.30 -22.34 54.10
C LYS A 32 -1.45 -22.55 53.11
N CYS A 33 -2.45 -23.37 53.49
CA CYS A 33 -3.62 -23.61 52.65
C CYS A 33 -4.38 -22.32 52.33
N SER A 34 -4.50 -21.41 53.30
CA SER A 34 -5.15 -20.11 53.08
C SER A 34 -4.37 -19.20 52.12
N GLU A 35 -3.04 -19.18 52.22
CA GLU A 35 -2.15 -18.41 51.34
C GLU A 35 -2.24 -18.96 49.90
N THR A 36 -2.12 -20.28 49.73
CA THR A 36 -2.26 -20.94 48.42
C THR A 36 -3.63 -20.70 47.79
N ASN A 37 -4.72 -20.69 48.58
CA ASN A 37 -6.06 -20.40 48.06
C ASN A 37 -6.18 -18.95 47.55
N GLN A 38 -5.57 -17.99 48.24
CA GLN A 38 -5.54 -16.59 47.79
C GLN A 38 -4.75 -16.43 46.49
N GLU A 39 -3.60 -17.09 46.38
CA GLU A 39 -2.79 -17.10 45.15
C GLU A 39 -3.57 -17.73 43.99
N CYS A 40 -4.24 -18.86 44.22
CA CYS A 40 -5.06 -19.53 43.22
C CYS A 40 -6.15 -18.59 42.66
N LYS A 41 -6.86 -17.86 43.54
CA LYS A 41 -7.87 -16.87 43.12
C LYS A 41 -7.27 -15.76 42.26
N LYS A 42 -6.09 -15.24 42.62
CA LYS A 42 -5.40 -14.22 41.83
C LYS A 42 -5.01 -14.74 40.45
N VAL A 43 -4.49 -15.96 40.38
CA VAL A 43 -4.14 -16.61 39.10
C VAL A 43 -5.38 -16.76 38.22
N THR A 44 -6.52 -17.21 38.76
CA THR A 44 -7.77 -17.32 37.99
C THR A 44 -8.26 -15.96 37.47
N GLN A 45 -8.13 -14.89 38.26
CA GLN A 45 -8.50 -13.54 37.83
C GLN A 45 -7.60 -13.05 36.69
N LEU A 46 -6.28 -13.20 36.83
CA LEU A 46 -5.32 -12.81 35.80
C LEU A 46 -5.53 -13.62 34.51
N GLN A 47 -5.82 -14.91 34.63
CA GLN A 47 -6.14 -15.76 33.48
C GLN A 47 -7.34 -15.24 32.70
N HIS A 48 -8.41 -14.85 33.41
CA HIS A 48 -9.59 -14.27 32.78
C HIS A 48 -9.33 -12.90 32.12
N GLU A 49 -8.46 -12.08 32.72
CA GLU A 49 -8.05 -10.81 32.11
C GLU A 49 -7.20 -11.03 30.84
N ILE A 50 -6.34 -12.05 30.83
CA ILE A 50 -5.55 -12.42 29.66
C ILE A 50 -6.47 -12.87 28.52
N GLU A 51 -7.43 -13.76 28.81
CA GLU A 51 -8.41 -14.23 27.81
C GLU A 51 -9.17 -13.07 27.16
N LYS A 52 -9.67 -12.12 27.96
CA LYS A 52 -10.33 -10.91 27.45
C LYS A 52 -9.42 -10.05 26.56
N LYS A 53 -8.15 -9.90 26.94
CA LYS A 53 -7.17 -9.15 26.15
C LYS A 53 -6.84 -9.86 24.84
N GLU A 54 -6.73 -11.19 24.85
CA GLU A 54 -6.51 -11.99 23.65
C GLU A 54 -7.68 -11.90 22.67
N GLU A 55 -8.92 -11.95 23.16
CA GLU A 55 -10.10 -11.70 22.33
C GLU A 55 -10.06 -10.31 21.71
N ARG A 56 -9.74 -9.29 22.50
CA ARG A 56 -9.63 -7.91 22.01
C ARG A 56 -8.52 -7.75 20.97
N ILE A 57 -7.38 -8.42 21.15
CA ILE A 57 -6.29 -8.41 20.17
C ILE A 57 -6.78 -9.02 18.84
N LYS A 58 -7.47 -10.16 18.87
CA LYS A 58 -8.01 -10.80 17.66
C LYS A 58 -9.01 -9.89 16.92
N GLU A 59 -9.87 -9.20 17.65
CA GLU A 59 -10.80 -8.22 17.06
C GLU A 59 -10.05 -7.09 16.35
N LEU A 60 -9.04 -6.53 17.01
CA LEU A 60 -8.23 -5.44 16.46
C LEU A 60 -7.43 -5.88 15.23
N GLU A 61 -6.86 -7.09 15.25
CA GLU A 61 -6.18 -7.68 14.10
C GLU A 61 -7.11 -7.86 12.90
N ASN A 62 -8.34 -8.30 13.13
CA ASN A 62 -9.34 -8.42 12.07
C ASN A 62 -9.72 -7.06 11.50
N PHE A 63 -9.95 -6.07 12.37
CA PHE A 63 -10.24 -4.70 11.93
C PHE A 63 -9.10 -4.09 11.12
N LEU A 64 -7.84 -4.30 11.54
CA LEU A 64 -6.66 -3.86 10.79
C LEU A 64 -6.60 -4.50 9.40
N LYS A 65 -6.84 -5.81 9.30
CA LYS A 65 -6.89 -6.52 8.00
C LYS A 65 -7.97 -5.95 7.08
N GLU A 66 -9.14 -5.60 7.59
CA GLU A 66 -10.20 -4.97 6.79
C GLU A 66 -9.84 -3.56 6.32
N LYS A 67 -9.20 -2.77 7.20
CA LYS A 67 -8.68 -1.45 6.85
C LYS A 67 -7.60 -1.54 5.78
N ASP A 68 -6.67 -2.47 5.88
CA ASP A 68 -5.63 -2.70 4.87
C ASP A 68 -6.22 -3.06 3.51
N LYS A 69 -7.24 -3.93 3.48
CA LYS A 69 -7.98 -4.23 2.23
C LYS A 69 -8.60 -2.97 1.62
N THR A 70 -9.23 -2.14 2.45
CA THR A 70 -9.86 -0.90 1.98
C THR A 70 -8.81 0.08 1.44
N ILE A 71 -7.69 0.24 2.14
CA ILE A 71 -6.57 1.08 1.69
C ILE A 71 -6.03 0.60 0.34
N ASN A 72 -5.87 -0.71 0.14
CA ASN A 72 -5.39 -1.25 -1.12
C ASN A 72 -6.38 -1.02 -2.27
N ASN A 73 -7.68 -1.20 -2.03
CA ASN A 73 -8.70 -0.90 -3.03
C ASN A 73 -8.68 0.59 -3.42
N LEU A 74 -8.62 1.49 -2.43
CA LEU A 74 -8.54 2.93 -2.68
C LEU A 74 -7.28 3.34 -3.44
N LYS A 75 -6.14 2.68 -3.18
CA LYS A 75 -4.90 2.91 -3.95
C LYS A 75 -5.04 2.51 -5.41
N ASN A 76 -5.68 1.37 -5.67
CA ASN A 76 -5.93 0.91 -7.04
C ASN A 76 -6.87 1.87 -7.77
N ASP A 77 -8.00 2.24 -7.15
CA ASP A 77 -8.94 3.21 -7.71
C ASP A 77 -8.25 4.55 -8.02
N LEU A 78 -7.39 5.03 -7.12
CA LEU A 78 -6.63 6.27 -7.33
C LEU A 78 -5.67 6.14 -8.52
N SER A 79 -5.01 4.98 -8.68
CA SER A 79 -4.13 4.71 -9.82
C SER A 79 -4.90 4.77 -11.14
N ASP A 80 -6.02 4.05 -11.22
CA ASP A 80 -6.86 4.01 -12.42
C ASP A 80 -7.39 5.41 -12.80
N LYS A 81 -7.80 6.20 -11.79
CA LYS A 81 -8.22 7.58 -12.02
C LYS A 81 -7.08 8.47 -12.48
N ASN A 82 -5.86 8.29 -11.97
CA ASN A 82 -4.69 9.05 -12.42
C ASN A 82 -4.32 8.73 -13.87
N ASP A 83 -4.38 7.46 -14.27
CA ASP A 83 -4.15 7.05 -15.66
C ASP A 83 -5.21 7.65 -16.58
N TYR A 84 -6.49 7.59 -16.20
CA TYR A 84 -7.56 8.23 -16.95
C TYR A 84 -7.39 9.76 -17.07
N ILE A 85 -6.96 10.43 -15.99
CA ILE A 85 -6.65 11.87 -16.02
C ILE A 85 -5.49 12.16 -16.96
N LYS A 86 -4.47 11.30 -17.01
CA LYS A 86 -3.34 11.44 -17.93
C LYS A 86 -3.81 11.34 -19.38
N ASP A 87 -4.62 10.33 -19.70
CA ASP A 87 -5.19 10.16 -21.05
C ASP A 87 -6.05 11.37 -21.45
N LEU A 88 -6.90 11.86 -20.55
CA LEU A 88 -7.70 13.06 -20.78
C LEU A 88 -6.85 14.32 -21.01
N LYS A 89 -5.72 14.47 -20.29
CA LYS A 89 -4.79 15.58 -20.52
C LYS A 89 -4.14 15.48 -21.89
N GLU A 90 -3.75 14.29 -22.34
CA GLU A 90 -3.20 14.08 -23.69
C GLU A 90 -4.24 14.44 -24.76
N ILE A 91 -5.48 13.95 -24.62
CA ILE A 91 -6.59 14.29 -25.53
C ILE A 91 -6.84 15.80 -25.56
N LYS A 92 -6.81 16.47 -24.41
CA LYS A 92 -6.98 17.91 -24.32
C LYS A 92 -5.91 18.64 -25.14
N VAL A 93 -4.64 18.24 -25.03
CA VAL A 93 -3.54 18.81 -25.83
C VAL A 93 -3.78 18.61 -27.33
N TYR A 94 -4.20 17.40 -27.75
CA TYR A 94 -4.52 17.15 -29.15
C TYR A 94 -5.70 17.99 -29.65
N PHE A 95 -6.73 18.15 -28.83
CA PHE A 95 -7.90 18.97 -29.17
C PHE A 95 -7.53 20.45 -29.30
N GLU A 96 -6.72 20.99 -28.39
CA GLU A 96 -6.21 22.36 -28.48
C GLU A 96 -5.35 22.57 -29.75
N ALA A 97 -4.54 21.59 -30.12
CA ALA A 97 -3.76 21.63 -31.37
C ALA A 97 -4.63 21.58 -32.63
N LEU A 98 -5.72 20.81 -32.62
CA LEU A 98 -6.67 20.70 -33.74
C LEU A 98 -7.51 21.97 -33.94
N THR A 99 -7.86 22.63 -32.85
CA THR A 99 -8.69 23.85 -32.83
C THR A 99 -7.89 25.15 -32.88
N ALA A 100 -6.56 25.05 -32.80
CA ALA A 100 -5.66 26.19 -32.95
C ALA A 100 -5.81 26.85 -34.32
N LYS A 101 -5.56 28.16 -34.35
CA LYS A 101 -5.54 28.92 -35.61
C LYS A 101 -4.45 28.35 -36.54
N PRO A 102 -4.73 28.19 -37.85
CA PRO A 102 -3.73 27.77 -38.81
C PRO A 102 -2.49 28.66 -38.74
N LYS A 103 -1.31 28.04 -38.84
CA LYS A 103 -0.04 28.75 -38.86
C LYS A 103 0.12 29.47 -40.20
N ARG A 104 0.85 30.57 -40.19
CA ARG A 104 1.08 31.40 -41.38
C ARG A 104 1.72 30.56 -42.49
N ASP A 105 1.23 30.74 -43.71
CA ASP A 105 1.75 30.09 -44.93
C ASP A 105 1.59 28.55 -44.98
N LEU A 106 0.78 27.96 -44.09
CA LEU A 106 0.36 26.56 -44.09
C LEU A 106 -1.14 26.42 -44.37
N THR A 107 -1.55 25.31 -44.97
CA THR A 107 -2.97 24.95 -45.01
C THR A 107 -3.47 24.60 -43.60
N SER A 108 -4.80 24.60 -43.41
CA SER A 108 -5.40 24.19 -42.14
C SER A 108 -4.91 22.80 -41.72
N PHE A 109 -4.93 21.85 -42.65
CA PHE A 109 -4.47 20.49 -42.40
C PHE A 109 -2.97 20.39 -42.09
N GLN A 110 -2.12 21.08 -42.84
CA GLN A 110 -0.67 21.12 -42.56
C GLN A 110 -0.37 21.74 -41.18
N SER A 111 -1.13 22.77 -40.79
CA SER A 111 -1.02 23.39 -39.48
C SER A 111 -1.39 22.42 -38.37
N GLN A 112 -2.50 21.70 -38.53
CA GLN A 112 -2.94 20.68 -37.57
C GLN A 112 -1.90 19.57 -37.41
N VAL A 113 -1.40 19.00 -38.51
CA VAL A 113 -0.35 17.98 -38.48
C VAL A 113 0.91 18.50 -37.78
N TYR A 114 1.38 19.71 -38.14
CA TYR A 114 2.53 20.32 -37.48
C TYR A 114 2.33 20.49 -35.97
N LEU A 115 1.16 20.98 -35.53
CA LEU A 115 0.90 21.23 -34.11
C LEU A 115 0.83 19.93 -33.31
N LEU A 116 0.25 18.87 -33.89
CA LEU A 116 0.10 17.58 -33.24
C LEU A 116 1.41 16.79 -33.13
N LEU A 117 2.29 16.89 -34.12
CA LEU A 117 3.53 16.13 -34.12
C LEU A 117 4.38 16.42 -32.87
N PRO A 118 4.98 15.37 -32.26
CA PRO A 118 5.85 15.55 -31.10
C PRO A 118 7.07 16.40 -31.46
N SER A 119 7.68 17.02 -30.45
CA SER A 119 8.90 17.81 -30.64
C SER A 119 10.16 16.96 -30.79
N GLU A 120 10.08 15.66 -30.46
CA GLU A 120 11.18 14.71 -30.58
C GLU A 120 11.54 14.46 -32.05
N LYS A 121 12.84 14.35 -32.34
CA LYS A 121 13.33 14.04 -33.69
C LYS A 121 12.96 12.61 -34.04
N SER A 122 12.39 12.41 -35.23
CA SER A 122 11.91 11.09 -35.61
C SER A 122 11.83 10.92 -37.13
N ASN A 123 11.83 9.67 -37.59
CA ASN A 123 11.62 9.33 -39.00
C ASN A 123 10.14 9.47 -39.41
N THR A 124 9.90 9.47 -40.72
CA THR A 124 8.55 9.57 -41.31
C THR A 124 7.62 8.47 -40.80
N HIS A 125 8.11 7.24 -40.64
CA HIS A 125 7.30 6.08 -40.23
C HIS A 125 6.71 6.28 -38.83
N LYS A 126 7.54 6.66 -37.86
CA LYS A 126 7.10 6.96 -36.49
C LYS A 126 6.17 8.17 -36.43
N MET A 127 6.45 9.23 -37.19
CA MET A 127 5.57 10.41 -37.27
C MET A 127 4.21 10.07 -37.88
N HIS A 128 4.20 9.23 -38.91
CA HIS A 128 2.98 8.72 -39.54
C HIS A 128 2.18 7.86 -38.56
N ALA A 129 2.81 6.89 -37.90
CA ALA A 129 2.17 6.04 -36.90
C ALA A 129 1.56 6.87 -35.75
N PHE A 130 2.28 7.90 -35.28
CA PHE A 130 1.77 8.82 -34.27
C PHE A 130 0.51 9.56 -34.75
N ILE A 131 0.54 10.16 -35.94
CA ILE A 131 -0.60 10.92 -36.48
C ILE A 131 -1.81 10.01 -36.73
N LYS A 132 -1.60 8.77 -37.18
CA LYS A 132 -2.67 7.77 -37.26
C LYS A 132 -3.28 7.46 -35.89
N LYS A 133 -2.45 7.30 -34.86
CA LYS A 133 -2.89 7.04 -33.48
C LYS A 133 -3.71 8.19 -32.90
N VAL A 134 -3.32 9.43 -33.20
CA VAL A 134 -4.01 10.64 -32.70
C VAL A 134 -5.40 10.83 -33.32
N GLY A 135 -5.63 10.36 -34.55
CA GLY A 135 -6.97 10.41 -35.16
C GLY A 135 -7.00 10.43 -36.69
N PHE A 136 -5.87 10.52 -37.38
CA PHE A 136 -5.82 10.54 -38.84
C PHE A 136 -5.58 9.14 -39.43
N SER A 137 -6.48 8.21 -39.12
CA SER A 137 -6.36 6.78 -39.47
C SER A 137 -6.31 6.51 -40.98
N GLU A 138 -6.86 7.40 -41.79
CA GLU A 138 -6.90 7.30 -43.26
C GLU A 138 -5.71 7.98 -43.95
N LEU A 139 -4.85 8.67 -43.21
CA LEU A 139 -3.67 9.31 -43.78
C LEU A 139 -2.70 8.24 -44.33
N SER A 140 -2.36 8.31 -45.62
CA SER A 140 -1.35 7.45 -46.22
C SER A 140 0.06 7.90 -45.86
N TYR A 141 1.04 6.99 -45.96
CA TYR A 141 2.44 7.29 -45.71
C TYR A 141 2.98 8.34 -46.69
N ASP A 142 2.66 8.21 -47.98
CA ASP A 142 3.11 9.16 -49.01
C ASP A 142 2.57 10.57 -48.75
N ASN A 143 1.29 10.68 -48.37
CA ASN A 143 0.70 11.95 -47.99
C ASN A 143 1.42 12.55 -46.78
N MET A 144 1.75 11.73 -45.77
CA MET A 144 2.52 12.18 -44.61
C MET A 144 3.90 12.69 -45.01
N PHE A 145 4.62 11.96 -45.87
CA PHE A 145 5.93 12.37 -46.36
C PHE A 145 5.87 13.70 -47.13
N HIS A 146 4.86 13.86 -48.00
CA HIS A 146 4.64 15.12 -48.71
C HIS A 146 4.31 16.29 -47.77
N ILE A 147 3.55 16.06 -46.70
CA ILE A 147 3.29 17.07 -45.68
C ILE A 147 4.60 17.49 -45.00
N LEU A 148 5.43 16.54 -44.57
CA LEU A 148 6.72 16.84 -43.92
C LEU A 148 7.66 17.62 -44.84
N ARG A 149 7.75 17.25 -46.13
CA ARG A 149 8.52 18.02 -47.12
C ARG A 149 7.98 19.44 -47.31
N ASN A 150 6.66 19.62 -47.30
CA ASN A 150 6.06 20.95 -47.38
C ASN A 150 6.34 21.78 -46.12
N LEU A 151 6.26 21.18 -44.93
CA LEU A 151 6.60 21.82 -43.67
C LEU A 151 8.07 22.24 -43.62
N GLU A 152 8.97 21.42 -44.15
CA GLU A 152 10.39 21.75 -44.31
C GLU A 152 10.60 22.94 -45.26
N ARG A 153 9.96 22.93 -46.45
CA ARG A 153 10.05 24.05 -47.40
C ARG A 153 9.56 25.38 -46.80
N LYS A 154 8.64 25.33 -45.84
CA LYS A 154 8.10 26.49 -45.12
C LYS A 154 8.88 26.82 -43.83
N GLY A 155 9.92 26.04 -43.52
CA GLY A 155 10.82 26.25 -42.39
C GLY A 155 10.23 25.88 -41.03
N TYR A 156 9.27 24.97 -40.98
CA TYR A 156 8.71 24.41 -39.74
C TYR A 156 9.40 23.10 -39.33
N PHE A 157 10.11 22.46 -40.25
CA PHE A 157 10.89 21.25 -40.01
C PHE A 157 12.26 21.33 -40.71
N LYS A 158 13.21 20.54 -40.22
CA LYS A 158 14.49 20.24 -40.89
C LYS A 158 14.61 18.73 -41.06
N SER A 159 15.10 18.29 -42.23
CA SER A 159 15.43 16.89 -42.45
C SER A 159 16.95 16.64 -42.41
N TYR A 160 17.32 15.44 -41.97
CA TYR A 160 18.68 14.92 -41.99
C TYR A 160 18.65 13.49 -42.52
N GLN A 161 19.64 13.10 -43.32
CA GLN A 161 19.81 11.70 -43.72
C GLN A 161 20.74 11.00 -42.73
N ILE A 162 20.26 9.95 -42.09
CA ILE A 162 21.02 9.12 -41.16
C ILE A 162 20.73 7.66 -41.50
N ASN A 163 21.75 6.89 -41.87
CA ASN A 163 21.63 5.46 -42.18
C ASN A 163 20.50 5.15 -43.18
N GLU A 164 20.45 5.88 -44.30
CA GLU A 164 19.42 5.76 -45.35
C GLU A 164 17.99 6.15 -44.94
N GLU A 165 17.78 6.61 -43.69
CA GLU A 165 16.51 7.14 -43.23
C GLU A 165 16.51 8.67 -43.12
N THR A 166 15.37 9.27 -43.48
CA THR A 166 15.12 10.70 -43.28
C THR A 166 14.60 10.96 -41.88
N ILE A 167 15.39 11.64 -41.06
CA ILE A 167 15.03 12.10 -39.72
C ILE A 167 14.56 13.54 -39.78
N TRP A 168 13.42 13.81 -39.13
CA TRP A 168 12.77 15.11 -39.09
C TRP A 168 12.90 15.74 -37.71
N GLU A 169 13.28 17.01 -37.67
CA GLU A 169 13.36 17.83 -36.47
C GLU A 169 12.40 19.02 -36.58
N LYS A 170 11.52 19.14 -35.59
CA LYS A 170 10.53 20.22 -35.50
C LYS A 170 11.22 21.54 -35.10
N ILE A 171 10.97 22.60 -35.85
CA ILE A 171 11.42 23.96 -35.52
C ILE A 171 10.27 24.69 -34.84
N GLN A 172 10.46 25.17 -33.60
CA GLN A 172 9.45 25.99 -32.94
C GLN A 172 9.36 27.37 -33.60
N LYS A 173 8.16 27.70 -34.08
CA LYS A 173 7.81 28.89 -34.83
C LYS A 173 6.42 29.39 -34.44
#